data_AF-A0A847H563-F1
#
_entry.id   AF-A0A847H563-F1
#
_cell.length_a   1.000
_cell.length_b   1.000
_cell.length_c   1.000
_cell.angle_alpha   90.00
_cell.angle_beta   90.00
_cell.angle_gamma   90.00
#
_symmetry.space_group_name_H-M   'P 1'
#
loop_
_entity.id
_entity.type
_entity.pdbx_description
1 polymer ?
#
loop_
_entity_poly.entity_id
_entity_poly.type
_entity_poly.pdbx_seq_one_letter_code
_entity_poly.pdbx_strand_id
1 'polypeptide(L)'
;MKKIVSGKACLSVVLAVCACCFMSDSVFGYSTEAVRLYNEGISLVKEKRYAEAAENFEKAIFEDSSLKDAYFNLGSVYREMGENAKATEIFANLVRKDPFDDEAVFLLGEMYFNVGDYNKALVYLNTIPEYSVRYEKAQKLSAVAEKRVADKKIAEKKASRNWDKKVVSGFETPAGVVTDSKGNIYVANYKAGYVEKLTPNGIEQLKYEKLAGPLGLAVDSQDNIYVAGYNSNNIIKIFPTGKIVTFVSDLSQPYYLFIQDDILYVTEQGKNNLLLFNLLKD
;
A
#
# COMPACT_ATOMS: atom_id res chain seq x y z
N MET A 1 99.68 8.30 19.55
CA MET A 1 100.03 7.20 20.49
C MET A 1 98.85 6.95 21.43
N LYS A 2 98.69 5.70 21.92
CA LYS A 2 97.61 5.20 22.83
C LYS A 2 96.22 5.14 22.14
N LYS A 3 95.52 4.00 22.07
CA LYS A 3 94.93 3.10 23.12
C LYS A 3 93.74 3.79 23.85
N ILE A 4 92.57 3.18 24.11
CA ILE A 4 91.99 1.83 23.86
C ILE A 4 90.46 1.87 24.20
N VAL A 5 89.59 1.07 23.53
CA VAL A 5 88.34 0.33 24.00
C VAL A 5 87.35 1.07 24.95
N SER A 6 86.00 0.99 24.92
CA SER A 6 84.97 0.00 24.52
C SER A 6 83.63 0.73 24.25
N GLY A 7 82.55 0.17 23.69
CA GLY A 7 82.23 -1.21 23.29
C GLY A 7 80.70 -1.44 23.31
N LYS A 8 80.24 -2.62 22.81
CA LYS A 8 78.85 -3.14 22.81
C LYS A 8 77.83 -2.34 21.95
N ALA A 9 76.83 -2.95 21.31
CA ALA A 9 76.65 -4.33 20.87
C ALA A 9 75.53 -4.37 19.82
N CYS A 10 75.61 -5.24 18.82
CA CYS A 10 74.42 -5.84 18.22
C CYS A 10 74.80 -7.21 17.63
N LEU A 11 74.17 -8.27 18.13
CA LEU A 11 74.50 -9.66 17.79
C LEU A 11 73.59 -10.10 16.63
N SER A 12 74.14 -10.18 15.43
CA SER A 12 73.44 -10.64 14.22
C SER A 12 73.56 -12.17 14.07
N VAL A 13 72.59 -12.92 14.62
CA VAL A 13 72.49 -14.40 14.57
C VAL A 13 71.00 -14.81 14.68
N VAL A 14 70.44 -15.84 14.02
CA VAL A 14 70.53 -16.39 12.63
C VAL A 14 69.53 -17.58 12.54
N LEU A 15 69.00 -17.92 11.34
CA LEU A 15 68.04 -19.02 11.05
C LEU A 15 66.62 -18.83 11.65
N ALA A 16 65.55 -19.52 11.25
CA ALA A 16 65.03 -20.16 10.04
C ALA A 16 63.83 -21.03 10.50
N VAL A 17 62.81 -21.18 9.66
CA VAL A 17 61.79 -22.26 9.61
C VAL A 17 61.40 -22.96 10.94
N CYS A 18 60.15 -22.76 11.40
CA CYS A 18 59.34 -23.90 11.85
C CYS A 18 57.83 -23.60 11.77
N ALA A 19 57.04 -24.64 11.55
CA ALA A 19 55.58 -24.59 11.58
C ALA A 19 55.03 -24.78 13.00
N CYS A 20 53.70 -24.62 13.14
CA CYS A 20 52.88 -24.92 14.33
C CYS A 20 53.07 -24.00 15.55
N CYS A 21 52.11 -23.09 15.79
CA CYS A 21 51.05 -23.31 16.78
C CYS A 21 50.09 -22.10 16.87
N PHE A 22 48.86 -22.33 17.32
CA PHE A 22 47.81 -21.33 17.45
C PHE A 22 48.17 -20.22 18.47
N MET A 23 48.35 -18.99 17.99
CA MET A 23 48.28 -17.74 18.76
C MET A 23 47.66 -16.68 17.82
N SER A 24 46.34 -16.48 17.85
CA SER A 24 45.61 -15.57 18.76
C SER A 24 45.59 -14.10 18.31
N ASP A 25 45.14 -13.84 17.08
CA ASP A 25 44.81 -12.49 16.61
C ASP A 25 43.40 -12.07 17.07
N SER A 26 43.23 -11.95 18.40
CA SER A 26 42.02 -11.42 19.02
C SER A 26 42.31 -10.13 19.78
N VAL A 27 42.68 -9.09 19.04
CA VAL A 27 42.77 -7.70 19.52
C VAL A 27 42.05 -6.81 18.49
N PHE A 28 40.71 -6.76 18.59
CA PHE A 28 39.78 -6.13 17.63
C PHE A 28 39.79 -6.76 16.22
N GLY A 29 39.70 -8.09 16.15
CA GLY A 29 39.71 -8.84 14.88
C GLY A 29 38.34 -8.94 14.20
N TYR A 30 38.13 -8.13 13.16
CA TYR A 30 37.14 -8.43 12.12
C TYR A 30 37.58 -9.66 11.29
N SER A 31 36.65 -10.34 10.62
CA SER A 31 37.02 -11.38 9.64
C SER A 31 37.96 -10.82 8.56
N THR A 32 39.12 -11.44 8.35
CA THR A 32 40.09 -11.06 7.31
C THR A 32 39.44 -11.04 5.93
N GLU A 33 38.51 -11.97 5.66
CA GLU A 33 37.78 -12.05 4.40
C GLU A 33 36.73 -10.95 4.29
N ALA A 34 36.00 -10.64 5.36
CA ALA A 34 35.07 -9.50 5.38
C ALA A 34 35.80 -8.16 5.11
N VAL A 35 36.97 -7.96 5.71
CA VAL A 35 37.81 -6.77 5.45
C VAL A 35 38.35 -6.77 4.01
N ARG A 36 38.69 -7.93 3.43
CA ARG A 36 39.11 -8.04 2.03
C ARG A 36 37.98 -7.63 1.07
N LEU A 37 36.80 -8.23 1.24
CA LEU A 37 35.58 -7.95 0.47
C LEU A 37 35.14 -6.49 0.61
N TYR A 38 35.18 -5.94 1.82
CA TYR A 38 34.91 -4.52 2.07
C TYR A 38 35.85 -3.60 1.28
N ASN A 39 37.17 -3.85 1.32
CA ASN A 39 38.13 -3.04 0.57
C ASN A 39 37.98 -3.17 -0.96
N GLU A 40 37.60 -4.36 -1.45
CA GLU A 40 37.25 -4.60 -2.85
C GLU A 40 36.02 -3.77 -3.25
N GLY A 41 34.96 -3.80 -2.44
CA GLY A 41 33.77 -2.95 -2.60
C GLY A 41 34.12 -1.45 -2.67
N ILE A 42 35.00 -0.96 -1.78
CA ILE A 42 35.47 0.44 -1.80
C ILE A 42 36.23 0.78 -3.10
N SER A 43 36.97 -0.17 -3.69
CA SER A 43 37.60 0.04 -5.01
C SER A 43 36.55 0.15 -6.12
N LEU A 44 35.57 -0.76 -6.12
CA LEU A 44 34.48 -0.77 -7.09
C LEU A 44 33.61 0.50 -7.04
N VAL A 45 33.40 1.09 -5.86
CA VAL A 45 32.76 2.42 -5.72
C VAL A 45 33.56 3.52 -6.43
N LYS A 46 34.89 3.53 -6.32
CA LYS A 46 35.75 4.51 -7.02
C LYS A 46 35.70 4.34 -8.54
N GLU A 47 35.52 3.10 -9.00
CA GLU A 47 35.29 2.75 -10.41
C GLU A 47 33.84 2.99 -10.87
N LYS A 48 32.94 3.43 -9.98
CA LYS A 48 31.49 3.60 -10.19
C LYS A 48 30.74 2.31 -10.55
N ARG A 49 31.29 1.15 -10.19
CA ARG A 49 30.72 -0.19 -10.39
C ARG A 49 29.80 -0.55 -9.22
N TYR A 50 28.73 0.24 -9.07
CA TYR A 50 27.88 0.23 -7.88
C TYR A 50 27.24 -1.14 -7.56
N ALA A 51 26.75 -1.87 -8.57
CA ALA A 51 26.14 -3.19 -8.34
C ALA A 51 27.14 -4.23 -7.79
N GLU A 52 28.36 -4.24 -8.32
CA GLU A 52 29.43 -5.15 -7.88
C GLU A 52 30.01 -4.73 -6.52
N ALA A 53 30.02 -3.43 -6.23
CA ALA A 53 30.34 -2.91 -4.90
C ALA A 53 29.29 -3.35 -3.86
N ALA A 54 28.00 -3.28 -4.19
CA ALA A 54 26.92 -3.75 -3.33
C ALA A 54 27.08 -5.24 -3.00
N GLU A 55 27.29 -6.09 -4.01
CA GLU A 55 27.52 -7.53 -3.81
C GLU A 55 28.73 -7.81 -2.91
N ASN A 56 29.82 -7.05 -3.04
CA ASN A 56 30.99 -7.18 -2.17
C ASN A 56 30.71 -6.75 -0.72
N PHE A 57 29.96 -5.68 -0.50
CA PHE A 57 29.55 -5.28 0.85
C PHE A 57 28.55 -6.26 1.47
N GLU A 58 27.62 -6.83 0.68
CA GLU A 58 26.71 -7.89 1.15
C GLU A 58 27.46 -9.14 1.59
N LYS A 59 28.47 -9.58 0.82
CA LYS A 59 29.37 -10.67 1.22
C LYS A 59 30.18 -10.33 2.47
N ALA A 60 30.72 -9.10 2.56
CA ALA A 60 31.44 -8.65 3.75
C ALA A 60 30.56 -8.68 5.01
N ILE A 61 29.29 -8.29 4.90
CA ILE A 61 28.29 -8.33 5.97
C ILE A 61 27.90 -9.78 6.33
N PHE A 62 27.87 -10.69 5.35
CA PHE A 62 27.62 -12.10 5.57
C PHE A 62 28.76 -12.78 6.36
N GLU A 63 30.00 -12.51 5.97
CA GLU A 63 31.20 -13.00 6.66
C GLU A 63 31.40 -12.38 8.04
N ASP A 64 31.12 -11.08 8.21
CA ASP A 64 31.21 -10.38 9.49
C ASP A 64 30.09 -9.34 9.64
N SER A 65 28.99 -9.77 10.24
CA SER A 65 27.84 -8.90 10.46
C SER A 65 28.08 -7.81 11.52
N SER A 66 29.25 -7.76 12.19
CA SER A 66 29.62 -6.67 13.09
C SER A 66 30.25 -5.47 12.37
N LEU A 67 30.66 -5.63 11.11
CA LEU A 67 31.35 -4.61 10.31
C LEU A 67 30.38 -3.49 9.86
N LYS A 68 30.09 -2.55 10.77
CA LYS A 68 29.18 -1.41 10.55
C LYS A 68 29.50 -0.62 9.27
N ASP A 69 30.78 -0.41 8.97
CA ASP A 69 31.23 0.34 7.79
C ASP A 69 30.74 -0.30 6.48
N ALA A 70 30.63 -1.63 6.41
CA ALA A 70 30.10 -2.30 5.23
C ALA A 70 28.60 -2.01 5.04
N TYR A 71 27.81 -1.94 6.13
CA TYR A 71 26.40 -1.52 6.06
C TYR A 71 26.27 -0.04 5.64
N PHE A 72 27.07 0.87 6.20
CA PHE A 72 27.04 2.30 5.81
C PHE A 72 27.37 2.50 4.33
N ASN A 73 28.39 1.80 3.81
CA ASN A 73 28.76 1.86 2.41
C ASN A 73 27.71 1.18 1.51
N LEU A 74 27.17 0.01 1.88
CA LEU A 74 26.10 -0.66 1.12
C LEU A 74 24.84 0.20 1.02
N GLY A 75 24.40 0.81 2.13
CA GLY A 75 23.25 1.71 2.14
C GLY A 75 23.50 2.97 1.28
N SER A 76 24.73 3.47 1.25
CA SER A 76 25.13 4.58 0.40
C SER A 76 25.15 4.20 -1.09
N VAL A 77 25.70 3.03 -1.43
CA VAL A 77 25.68 2.48 -2.80
C VAL A 77 24.25 2.27 -3.30
N TYR A 78 23.35 1.74 -2.46
CA TYR A 78 21.94 1.60 -2.84
C TYR A 78 21.24 2.95 -3.06
N ARG A 79 21.63 4.02 -2.34
CA ARG A 79 21.15 5.39 -2.64
C ARG A 79 21.62 5.89 -4.00
N GLU A 80 22.90 5.71 -4.33
CA GLU A 80 23.46 6.10 -5.64
C GLU A 80 22.82 5.32 -6.81
N MET A 81 22.39 4.08 -6.57
CA MET A 81 21.63 3.27 -7.53
C MET A 81 20.13 3.65 -7.62
N GLY A 82 19.62 4.55 -6.77
CA GLY A 82 18.20 4.89 -6.67
C GLY A 82 17.34 3.84 -5.93
N GLU A 83 17.97 2.78 -5.40
CA GLU A 83 17.37 1.64 -4.70
C GLU A 83 16.99 2.00 -3.24
N ASN A 84 16.22 3.08 -3.09
CA ASN A 84 15.89 3.69 -1.80
C ASN A 84 15.25 2.71 -0.81
N ALA A 85 14.48 1.73 -1.29
CA ALA A 85 13.90 0.69 -0.43
C ALA A 85 14.97 -0.19 0.22
N LYS A 86 15.94 -0.68 -0.56
CA LYS A 86 17.08 -1.48 -0.06
C LYS A 86 17.94 -0.66 0.88
N ALA A 87 18.26 0.58 0.53
CA ALA A 87 19.00 1.49 1.42
C ALA A 87 18.28 1.67 2.77
N THR A 88 16.96 1.86 2.76
CA THR A 88 16.14 1.98 4.00
C THR A 88 16.24 0.71 4.85
N GLU A 89 16.19 -0.47 4.25
CA GLU A 89 16.34 -1.75 4.96
C GLU A 89 17.74 -1.89 5.59
N ILE A 90 18.81 -1.57 4.86
CA ILE A 90 20.19 -1.63 5.37
C ILE A 90 20.39 -0.70 6.57
N PHE A 91 19.90 0.54 6.54
CA PHE A 91 19.97 1.44 7.69
C PHE A 91 19.04 1.02 8.84
N ALA A 92 17.86 0.45 8.54
CA ALA A 92 16.99 -0.14 9.56
C ALA A 92 17.66 -1.33 10.26
N ASN A 93 18.48 -2.10 9.55
CA ASN A 93 19.25 -3.20 10.12
C ASN A 93 20.35 -2.69 11.07
N LEU A 94 21.02 -1.59 10.75
CA LEU A 94 21.96 -0.92 11.66
C LEU A 94 21.28 -0.41 12.92
N VAL A 95 20.19 0.37 12.80
CA VAL A 95 19.45 0.91 13.96
C VAL A 95 18.89 -0.19 14.86
N ARG A 96 18.53 -1.37 14.32
CA ARG A 96 18.13 -2.53 15.12
C ARG A 96 19.29 -3.20 15.88
N LYS A 97 20.53 -3.09 15.37
CA LYS A 97 21.74 -3.61 16.03
C LYS A 97 22.28 -2.65 17.09
N ASP A 98 22.25 -1.35 16.79
CA ASP A 98 22.69 -0.29 17.69
C ASP A 98 21.70 0.90 17.63
N PRO A 99 20.70 0.94 18.53
CA PRO A 99 19.73 2.03 18.59
C PRO A 99 20.31 3.38 19.05
N PHE A 100 21.56 3.41 19.51
CA PHE A 100 22.25 4.63 19.96
C PHE A 100 23.28 5.14 18.95
N ASP A 101 23.34 4.51 17.77
CA ASP A 101 24.15 4.98 16.64
C ASP A 101 23.45 6.15 15.94
N ASP A 102 23.73 7.38 16.41
CA ASP A 102 23.19 8.63 15.87
C ASP A 102 23.29 8.73 14.33
N GLU A 103 24.36 8.20 13.73
CA GLU A 103 24.56 8.20 12.29
C GLU A 103 23.54 7.29 11.60
N ALA A 104 23.40 6.06 12.08
CA ALA A 104 22.43 5.11 11.54
C ALA A 104 20.98 5.59 11.74
N VAL A 105 20.66 6.14 12.92
CA VAL A 105 19.34 6.71 13.21
C VAL A 105 19.04 7.91 12.32
N PHE A 106 20.01 8.80 12.12
CA PHE A 106 19.87 9.95 11.24
C PHE A 106 19.67 9.53 9.78
N LEU A 107 20.49 8.60 9.28
CA LEU A 107 20.39 8.10 7.90
C LEU A 107 19.05 7.40 7.64
N LEU A 108 18.53 6.62 8.60
CA LEU A 108 17.21 6.00 8.49
C LEU A 108 16.09 7.06 8.47
N GLY A 109 16.19 8.09 9.31
CA GLY A 109 15.28 9.24 9.30
C GLY A 109 15.29 10.00 7.97
N GLU A 110 16.48 10.24 7.42
CA GLU A 110 16.68 10.85 6.09
C GLU A 110 16.10 9.96 4.97
N MET A 111 16.24 8.63 5.05
CA MET A 111 15.63 7.71 4.08
C MET A 111 14.11 7.78 4.10
N TYR A 112 13.47 7.72 5.28
CA TYR A 112 12.02 7.88 5.39
C TYR A 112 11.53 9.25 4.91
N PHE A 113 12.31 10.31 5.14
CA PHE A 113 12.02 11.64 4.62
C PHE A 113 12.03 11.66 3.08
N ASN A 114 13.06 11.08 2.46
CA ASN A 114 13.24 11.07 1.01
C ASN A 114 12.16 10.27 0.27
N VAL A 115 11.67 9.17 0.86
CA VAL A 115 10.53 8.40 0.29
C VAL A 115 9.15 8.99 0.66
N GLY A 116 9.11 10.11 1.39
CA GLY A 116 7.88 10.81 1.76
C GLY A 116 7.08 10.21 2.91
N ASP A 117 7.63 9.22 3.64
CA ASP A 117 7.05 8.70 4.88
C ASP A 117 7.43 9.61 6.06
N TYR A 118 6.96 10.85 5.99
CA TYR A 118 7.30 11.91 6.94
C TYR A 118 6.96 11.56 8.40
N ASN A 119 5.96 10.70 8.64
CA ASN A 119 5.64 10.24 9.99
C ASN A 119 6.75 9.35 10.56
N LYS A 120 7.25 8.37 9.79
CA LYS A 120 8.41 7.56 10.23
C LYS A 120 9.69 8.39 10.28
N ALA A 121 9.88 9.33 9.35
CA ALA A 121 11.02 10.23 9.39
C ALA A 121 11.09 10.97 10.74
N LEU A 122 9.98 11.53 11.20
CA LEU A 122 9.89 12.22 12.50
C LEU A 122 10.21 11.33 13.70
N VAL A 123 9.84 10.04 13.66
CA VAL A 123 10.16 9.09 14.74
C VAL A 123 11.67 8.99 14.97
N TYR A 124 12.48 8.93 13.90
CA TYR A 124 13.93 8.78 14.01
C TYR A 124 14.67 10.13 14.10
N LEU A 125 14.24 11.14 13.36
CA LEU A 125 14.89 12.46 13.36
C LEU A 125 14.73 13.18 14.70
N ASN A 126 13.59 13.03 15.39
CA ASN A 126 13.37 13.64 16.70
C ASN A 126 14.03 12.88 17.86
N THR A 127 14.56 11.67 17.64
CA THR A 127 15.34 10.94 18.65
C THR A 127 16.83 11.27 18.63
N ILE A 128 17.32 12.03 17.65
CA ILE A 128 18.72 12.46 17.58
C ILE A 128 19.03 13.42 18.74
N PRO A 129 20.02 13.13 19.61
CA PRO A 129 20.33 13.95 20.78
C PRO A 129 21.06 15.24 20.40
N GLU A 130 20.94 16.28 21.23
CA GLU A 130 21.48 17.63 20.97
C GLU A 130 23.01 17.67 20.82
N TYR A 131 23.74 16.76 21.49
CA TYR A 131 25.19 16.65 21.34
C TYR A 131 25.64 16.03 20.00
N SER A 132 24.70 15.49 19.21
CA SER A 132 25.00 14.82 17.95
C SER A 132 25.42 15.81 16.87
N VAL A 133 26.48 15.48 16.12
CA VAL A 133 26.84 16.21 14.89
C VAL A 133 25.73 16.19 13.82
N ARG A 134 24.72 15.33 13.98
CA ARG A 134 23.54 15.24 13.10
C ARG A 134 22.35 16.08 13.57
N TYR A 135 22.33 16.56 14.81
CA TYR A 135 21.18 17.23 15.42
C TYR A 135 20.64 18.40 14.57
N GLU A 136 21.50 19.35 14.19
CA GLU A 136 21.14 20.50 13.35
C GLU A 136 20.54 20.13 11.99
N LYS A 137 20.95 18.99 11.41
CA LYS A 137 20.41 18.50 10.15
C LYS A 137 19.09 17.75 10.38
N ALA A 138 18.99 17.00 11.47
CA ALA A 138 17.78 16.30 11.88
C ALA A 138 16.63 17.27 12.14
N GLN A 139 16.84 18.30 12.95
CA GLN A 139 15.83 19.32 13.27
C GLN A 139 15.30 20.04 12.02
N LYS A 140 16.18 20.34 11.05
CA LYS A 140 15.78 20.95 9.76
C LYS A 140 14.91 20.02 8.92
N LEU A 141 15.22 18.72 8.87
CA LEU A 141 14.39 17.73 8.19
C LEU A 141 13.05 17.51 8.93
N SER A 142 13.07 17.45 10.26
CA SER A 142 11.85 17.35 11.09
C SER A 142 10.90 18.52 10.86
N ALA A 143 11.37 19.77 10.91
CA ALA A 143 10.52 20.94 10.66
C ALA A 143 9.85 20.92 9.27
N VAL A 144 10.54 20.38 8.24
CA VAL A 144 9.94 20.19 6.91
C VAL A 144 8.94 19.04 6.92
N ALA A 145 9.25 17.91 7.58
CA ALA A 145 8.37 16.75 7.70
C ALA A 145 7.06 17.08 8.45
N GLU A 146 7.13 17.81 9.57
CA GLU A 146 5.97 18.30 10.33
C GLU A 146 5.05 19.14 9.46
N LYS A 147 5.62 20.09 8.70
CA LYS A 147 4.85 20.91 7.75
C LYS A 147 4.17 20.04 6.69
N ARG A 148 4.89 19.06 6.12
CA ARG A 148 4.32 18.14 5.11
C ARG A 148 3.18 17.29 5.67
N VAL A 149 3.29 16.82 6.92
CA VAL A 149 2.21 16.08 7.61
C VAL A 149 1.00 16.99 7.86
N ALA A 150 1.22 18.24 8.31
CA ALA A 150 0.15 19.22 8.51
C ALA A 150 -0.56 19.58 7.19
N ASP A 151 0.20 19.87 6.13
CA ASP A 151 -0.32 20.18 4.80
C ASP A 151 -1.15 19.01 4.24
N LYS A 152 -0.67 17.76 4.39
CA LYS A 152 -1.40 16.55 3.99
C LYS A 152 -2.72 16.40 4.77
N LYS A 153 -2.70 16.60 6.09
CA LYS A 153 -3.91 16.53 6.93
C LYS A 153 -4.94 17.61 6.59
N ILE A 154 -4.50 18.81 6.20
CA ILE A 154 -5.36 19.88 5.68
C ILE A 154 -5.94 19.50 4.31
N ALA A 155 -5.12 18.91 3.42
CA ALA A 155 -5.58 18.44 2.12
C ALA A 155 -6.62 17.30 2.25
N GLU A 156 -6.39 16.32 3.13
CA GLU A 156 -7.34 15.25 3.44
C GLU A 156 -8.67 15.80 3.99
N LYS A 157 -8.61 16.79 4.91
CA LYS A 157 -9.82 17.47 5.42
C LYS A 157 -10.54 18.32 4.37
N LYS A 158 -9.87 18.78 3.32
CA LYS A 158 -10.51 19.42 2.16
C LYS A 158 -11.05 18.39 1.15
N ALA A 159 -10.40 17.23 1.06
CA ALA A 159 -10.76 16.13 0.17
C ALA A 159 -11.89 15.25 0.70
N SER A 160 -12.27 15.38 1.99
CA SER A 160 -13.52 14.80 2.50
C SER A 160 -14.71 15.45 1.79
N ARG A 161 -15.17 14.80 0.71
CA ARG A 161 -16.32 15.22 -0.11
C ARG A 161 -17.50 15.55 0.79
N ASN A 162 -17.82 16.83 0.91
CA ASN A 162 -19.14 17.24 1.35
C ASN A 162 -20.10 16.94 0.19
N TRP A 163 -20.74 15.76 0.24
CA TRP A 163 -21.82 15.45 -0.69
C TRP A 163 -22.98 16.38 -0.33
N ASP A 164 -23.44 17.21 -1.27
CA ASP A 164 -24.59 18.09 -1.10
C ASP A 164 -25.88 17.25 -0.93
N LYS A 165 -26.08 16.77 0.30
CA LYS A 165 -27.05 15.72 0.63
C LYS A 165 -28.47 16.26 0.61
N LYS A 166 -29.11 16.19 -0.56
CA LYS A 166 -30.56 16.31 -0.68
C LYS A 166 -31.23 15.04 -0.17
N VAL A 167 -32.16 15.16 0.77
CA VAL A 167 -32.99 14.04 1.26
C VAL A 167 -34.36 14.11 0.61
N VAL A 168 -34.84 12.98 0.09
CA VAL A 168 -36.23 12.78 -0.34
C VAL A 168 -36.83 11.73 0.59
N SER A 169 -38.01 12.01 1.14
CA SER A 169 -38.71 11.17 2.12
C SER A 169 -40.12 10.84 1.63
N GLY A 170 -40.74 9.81 2.21
CA GLY A 170 -42.08 9.32 1.84
C GLY A 170 -42.12 7.83 1.50
N PHE A 171 -40.97 7.26 1.11
CA PHE A 171 -40.79 5.85 0.79
C PHE A 171 -41.12 4.88 1.94
N GLU A 172 -41.77 3.75 1.64
CA GLU A 172 -42.00 2.67 2.61
C GLU A 172 -41.04 1.49 2.37
N THR A 173 -39.95 1.48 3.13
CA THR A 173 -38.87 0.49 3.01
C THR A 173 -38.30 0.47 1.57
N PRO A 174 -37.68 1.58 1.11
CA PRO A 174 -37.03 1.62 -0.20
C PRO A 174 -35.87 0.63 -0.24
N ALA A 175 -35.85 -0.24 -1.26
CA ALA A 175 -34.91 -1.38 -1.32
C ALA A 175 -33.96 -1.33 -2.52
N GLY A 176 -34.46 -0.95 -3.69
CA GLY A 176 -33.67 -0.83 -4.92
C GLY A 176 -33.98 0.47 -5.66
N VAL A 177 -33.04 0.92 -6.49
CA VAL A 177 -33.15 2.14 -7.28
C VAL A 177 -32.45 1.99 -8.64
N VAL A 178 -33.09 2.51 -9.71
CA VAL A 178 -32.52 2.65 -11.06
C VAL A 178 -32.96 3.97 -11.70
N THR A 179 -32.31 4.34 -12.80
CA THR A 179 -32.68 5.51 -13.61
C THR A 179 -32.93 5.12 -15.06
N ASP A 180 -33.93 5.72 -15.71
CA ASP A 180 -34.06 5.64 -17.18
C ASP A 180 -33.15 6.68 -17.89
N SER A 181 -33.02 6.57 -19.21
CA SER A 181 -32.18 7.44 -20.06
C SER A 181 -32.59 8.92 -20.00
N LYS A 182 -33.80 9.21 -19.52
CA LYS A 182 -34.37 10.56 -19.35
C LYS A 182 -34.11 11.12 -17.94
N GLY A 183 -33.45 10.36 -17.07
CA GLY A 183 -33.12 10.75 -15.70
C GLY A 183 -34.27 10.62 -14.71
N ASN A 184 -35.36 9.90 -15.04
CA ASN A 184 -36.38 9.58 -14.04
C ASN A 184 -35.84 8.47 -13.12
N ILE A 185 -36.10 8.58 -11.82
CA ILE A 185 -35.62 7.62 -10.81
C ILE A 185 -36.76 6.67 -10.45
N TYR A 186 -36.52 5.37 -10.46
CA TYR A 186 -37.49 4.35 -10.08
C TYR A 186 -37.02 3.69 -8.78
N VAL A 187 -37.86 3.74 -7.73
CA VAL A 187 -37.55 3.21 -6.40
C VAL A 187 -38.52 2.09 -6.04
N ALA A 188 -38.00 0.91 -5.71
CA ALA A 188 -38.81 -0.19 -5.19
C ALA A 188 -39.13 0.04 -3.70
N ASN A 189 -40.42 0.20 -3.38
CA ASN A 189 -40.92 0.30 -2.01
C ASN A 189 -41.37 -1.08 -1.52
N TYR A 190 -40.48 -1.82 -0.87
CA TYR A 190 -40.71 -3.21 -0.49
C TYR A 190 -42.01 -3.40 0.31
N LYS A 191 -42.24 -2.53 1.30
CA LYS A 191 -43.42 -2.63 2.16
C LYS A 191 -44.70 -2.14 1.46
N ALA A 192 -44.60 -1.12 0.61
CA ALA A 192 -45.76 -0.57 -0.08
C ALA A 192 -46.27 -1.47 -1.22
N GLY A 193 -45.42 -2.36 -1.76
CA GLY A 193 -45.77 -3.28 -2.84
C GLY A 193 -45.79 -2.66 -4.25
N TYR A 194 -45.29 -1.43 -4.41
CA TYR A 194 -45.21 -0.74 -5.70
C TYR A 194 -43.86 -0.06 -5.94
N VAL A 195 -43.63 0.36 -7.18
CA VAL A 195 -42.47 1.20 -7.55
C VAL A 195 -42.91 2.66 -7.59
N GLU A 196 -42.09 3.57 -7.08
CA GLU A 196 -42.28 5.01 -7.28
C GLU A 196 -41.36 5.53 -8.36
N LYS A 197 -41.93 6.23 -9.33
CA LYS A 197 -41.20 6.94 -10.38
C LYS A 197 -41.14 8.43 -10.04
N LEU A 198 -39.94 8.93 -9.81
CA LEU A 198 -39.67 10.34 -9.57
C LEU A 198 -39.28 10.99 -10.90
N THR A 199 -39.98 12.06 -11.24
CA THR A 199 -39.74 12.89 -12.43
C THR A 199 -39.53 14.36 -11.99
N PRO A 200 -39.02 15.24 -12.85
CA PRO A 200 -38.99 16.68 -12.57
C PRO A 200 -40.37 17.29 -12.27
N ASN A 201 -41.45 16.65 -12.73
CA ASN A 201 -42.83 17.13 -12.61
C ASN A 201 -43.56 16.58 -11.38
N GLY A 202 -42.98 15.62 -10.65
CA GLY A 202 -43.61 14.96 -9.50
C GLY A 202 -43.30 13.48 -9.38
N ILE A 203 -43.95 12.82 -8.41
CA ILE A 203 -43.80 11.39 -8.09
C ILE A 203 -45.07 10.64 -8.53
N GLU A 204 -44.88 9.53 -9.24
CA GLU A 204 -45.93 8.63 -9.74
C GLU A 204 -45.80 7.24 -9.07
N GLN A 205 -46.93 6.66 -8.67
CA GLN A 205 -46.97 5.31 -8.06
C GLN A 205 -47.34 4.25 -9.08
N LEU A 206 -46.36 3.44 -9.49
CA LEU A 206 -46.49 2.37 -10.46
C LEU A 206 -46.95 1.08 -9.76
N LYS A 207 -48.27 0.93 -9.64
CA LYS A 207 -48.94 -0.19 -8.97
C LYS A 207 -49.26 -1.30 -9.96
N TYR A 208 -49.05 -2.56 -9.55
CA TYR A 208 -49.40 -3.73 -10.33
C TYR A 208 -49.90 -4.85 -9.42
N GLU A 209 -51.07 -5.41 -9.73
CA GLU A 209 -51.78 -6.38 -8.88
C GLU A 209 -50.99 -7.67 -8.58
N LYS A 210 -50.03 -8.03 -9.44
CA LYS A 210 -49.18 -9.22 -9.30
C LYS A 210 -47.80 -8.91 -8.75
N LEU A 211 -47.54 -7.69 -8.27
CA LEU A 211 -46.28 -7.30 -7.64
C LEU A 211 -46.46 -7.28 -6.11
N ALA A 212 -45.62 -8.01 -5.39
CA ALA A 212 -45.54 -7.95 -3.94
C ALA A 212 -44.08 -8.02 -3.47
N GLY A 213 -43.71 -7.13 -2.55
CA GLY A 213 -42.32 -7.02 -2.06
C GLY A 213 -41.30 -6.71 -3.15
N PRO A 214 -41.42 -5.58 -3.89
CA PRO A 214 -40.40 -5.22 -4.89
C PRO A 214 -39.05 -4.97 -4.20
N LEU A 215 -37.97 -5.53 -4.76
CA LEU A 215 -36.60 -5.37 -4.26
C LEU A 215 -35.66 -4.81 -5.34
N GLY A 216 -34.91 -5.66 -6.03
CA GLY A 216 -34.02 -5.25 -7.12
C GLY A 216 -34.78 -4.73 -8.32
N LEU A 217 -34.22 -3.70 -8.97
CA LEU A 217 -34.64 -3.27 -10.30
C LEU A 217 -33.43 -3.29 -11.25
N ALA A 218 -33.67 -3.50 -12.53
CA ALA A 218 -32.71 -3.28 -13.61
C ALA A 218 -33.39 -2.54 -14.77
N VAL A 219 -32.60 -1.86 -15.60
CA VAL A 219 -33.06 -1.11 -16.78
C VAL A 219 -32.36 -1.66 -18.02
N ASP A 220 -33.11 -1.90 -19.11
CA ASP A 220 -32.52 -2.26 -20.41
C ASP A 220 -32.25 -1.02 -21.29
N SER A 221 -31.61 -1.24 -22.43
CA SER A 221 -31.23 -0.17 -23.38
C SER A 221 -32.43 0.50 -24.06
N GLN A 222 -33.66 0.00 -23.87
CA GLN A 222 -34.90 0.58 -24.35
C GLN A 222 -35.75 1.22 -23.23
N ASP A 223 -35.15 1.54 -22.08
CA ASP A 223 -35.79 2.11 -20.89
C ASP A 223 -36.90 1.22 -20.26
N ASN A 224 -36.92 -0.10 -20.52
CA ASN A 224 -37.81 -0.98 -19.78
C ASN A 224 -37.21 -1.28 -18.41
N ILE A 225 -38.02 -1.16 -17.35
CA ILE A 225 -37.61 -1.43 -15.98
C ILE A 225 -38.11 -2.83 -15.57
N TYR A 226 -37.18 -3.71 -15.23
CA TYR A 226 -37.45 -5.03 -14.67
C TYR A 226 -37.43 -4.91 -13.15
N VAL A 227 -38.38 -5.54 -12.46
CA VAL A 227 -38.52 -5.44 -11.00
C VAL A 227 -38.73 -6.81 -10.40
N ALA A 228 -37.88 -7.19 -9.44
CA ALA A 228 -37.98 -8.44 -8.71
C ALA A 228 -39.08 -8.34 -7.65
N GLY A 229 -40.16 -9.10 -7.82
CA GLY A 229 -41.22 -9.25 -6.84
C GLY A 229 -40.90 -10.38 -5.87
N TYR A 230 -40.21 -10.07 -4.78
CA TYR A 230 -39.68 -11.04 -3.82
C TYR A 230 -40.78 -11.89 -3.17
N ASN A 231 -41.90 -11.27 -2.77
CA ASN A 231 -43.04 -11.96 -2.16
C ASN A 231 -44.02 -12.50 -3.21
N SER A 232 -43.99 -11.98 -4.44
CA SER A 232 -44.82 -12.45 -5.56
C SER A 232 -44.13 -13.50 -6.45
N ASN A 233 -42.89 -13.89 -6.14
CA ASN A 233 -42.13 -14.94 -6.82
C ASN A 233 -42.02 -14.76 -8.35
N ASN A 234 -41.89 -13.51 -8.79
CA ASN A 234 -41.89 -13.14 -10.19
C ASN A 234 -40.95 -11.97 -10.50
N ILE A 235 -40.77 -11.69 -11.79
CA ILE A 235 -40.24 -10.42 -12.29
C ILE A 235 -41.32 -9.78 -13.14
N ILE A 236 -41.54 -8.49 -12.95
CA ILE A 236 -42.39 -7.68 -13.84
C ILE A 236 -41.51 -6.82 -14.75
N LYS A 237 -42.04 -6.47 -15.92
CA LYS A 237 -41.45 -5.50 -16.86
C LYS A 237 -42.39 -4.30 -16.98
N ILE A 238 -41.85 -3.12 -16.69
CA ILE A 238 -42.49 -1.82 -16.86
C ILE A 238 -41.93 -1.20 -18.13
N PHE A 239 -42.78 -0.96 -19.12
CA PHE A 239 -42.38 -0.31 -20.37
C PHE A 239 -42.30 1.22 -20.19
N PRO A 240 -41.53 1.94 -21.04
CA PRO A 240 -41.50 3.41 -21.06
C PRO A 240 -42.86 4.08 -21.26
N THR A 241 -43.84 3.34 -21.78
CA THR A 241 -45.24 3.74 -21.98
C THR A 241 -46.08 3.72 -20.70
N GLY A 242 -45.55 3.22 -19.59
CA GLY A 242 -46.27 2.98 -18.34
C GLY A 242 -47.02 1.64 -18.29
N LYS A 243 -47.07 0.87 -19.40
CA LYS A 243 -47.62 -0.49 -19.38
C LYS A 243 -46.78 -1.39 -18.47
N ILE A 244 -47.42 -2.21 -17.64
CA ILE A 244 -46.76 -3.20 -16.77
C ILE A 244 -47.24 -4.61 -17.15
N VAL A 245 -46.32 -5.56 -17.22
CA VAL A 245 -46.59 -6.98 -17.46
C VAL A 245 -45.77 -7.85 -16.50
N THR A 246 -46.23 -9.06 -16.21
CA THR A 246 -45.35 -10.13 -15.69
C THR A 246 -44.40 -10.55 -16.81
N PHE A 247 -43.09 -10.56 -16.54
CA PHE A 247 -42.05 -10.99 -17.45
C PHE A 247 -41.75 -12.48 -17.27
N VAL A 248 -41.50 -12.92 -16.04
CA VAL A 248 -41.35 -14.34 -15.67
C VAL A 248 -41.99 -14.60 -14.30
N SER A 249 -42.56 -15.79 -14.15
CA SER A 249 -43.21 -16.29 -12.91
C SER A 249 -42.44 -17.48 -12.32
N ASP A 250 -42.97 -18.07 -11.24
CA ASP A 250 -42.52 -19.35 -10.67
C ASP A 250 -41.04 -19.38 -10.21
N LEU A 251 -40.51 -18.19 -9.89
CA LEU A 251 -39.23 -18.02 -9.23
C LEU A 251 -39.36 -18.30 -7.72
N SER A 252 -38.24 -18.25 -6.99
CA SER A 252 -38.21 -18.41 -5.54
C SER A 252 -37.46 -17.27 -4.90
N GLN A 253 -38.19 -16.24 -4.46
CA GLN A 253 -37.63 -15.04 -3.84
C GLN A 253 -36.53 -14.38 -4.71
N PRO A 254 -36.87 -13.90 -5.93
CA PRO A 254 -35.95 -13.10 -6.73
C PRO A 254 -35.58 -11.84 -5.95
N TYR A 255 -34.28 -11.54 -5.82
CA TYR A 255 -33.76 -10.54 -4.90
C TYR A 255 -33.10 -9.36 -5.62
N TYR A 256 -32.01 -9.59 -6.36
CA TYR A 256 -31.29 -8.56 -7.10
C TYR A 256 -31.35 -8.81 -8.61
N LEU A 257 -31.36 -7.72 -9.37
CA LEU A 257 -31.39 -7.71 -10.83
C LEU A 257 -30.22 -6.88 -11.37
N PHE A 258 -29.60 -7.34 -12.45
CA PHE A 258 -28.58 -6.61 -13.20
C PHE A 258 -28.73 -6.93 -14.69
N ILE A 259 -28.49 -5.96 -15.58
CA ILE A 259 -28.52 -6.18 -17.03
C ILE A 259 -27.18 -5.79 -17.62
N GLN A 260 -26.63 -6.68 -18.43
CA GLN A 260 -25.46 -6.44 -19.27
C GLN A 260 -25.60 -7.25 -20.56
N ASP A 261 -25.22 -6.66 -21.70
CA ASP A 261 -25.17 -7.31 -23.02
C ASP A 261 -26.48 -8.06 -23.38
N ASP A 262 -27.62 -7.41 -23.13
CA ASP A 262 -29.00 -7.91 -23.27
C ASP A 262 -29.32 -9.21 -22.49
N ILE A 263 -28.53 -9.52 -21.46
CA ILE A 263 -28.78 -10.58 -20.48
C ILE A 263 -29.23 -9.95 -19.15
N LEU A 264 -30.41 -10.35 -18.67
CA LEU A 264 -30.88 -10.08 -17.31
C LEU A 264 -30.39 -11.18 -16.36
N TYR A 265 -29.51 -10.78 -15.46
CA TYR A 265 -28.98 -11.58 -14.34
C TYR A 265 -29.87 -11.40 -13.12
N VAL A 266 -30.25 -12.50 -12.47
CA VAL A 266 -31.20 -12.52 -11.36
C VAL A 266 -30.67 -13.41 -10.23
N THR A 267 -30.54 -12.88 -9.02
CA THR A 267 -30.30 -13.72 -7.85
C THR A 267 -31.63 -14.25 -7.29
N GLU A 268 -31.76 -15.57 -7.21
CA GLU A 268 -32.95 -16.27 -6.69
C GLU A 268 -32.61 -16.78 -5.27
N GLN A 269 -32.95 -16.00 -4.24
CA GLN A 269 -32.52 -16.25 -2.87
C GLN A 269 -33.12 -17.54 -2.29
N GLY A 270 -34.38 -17.84 -2.61
CA GLY A 270 -35.11 -18.99 -2.04
C GLY A 270 -34.56 -20.36 -2.46
N LYS A 271 -33.79 -20.41 -3.56
CA LYS A 271 -33.09 -21.62 -4.04
C LYS A 271 -31.56 -21.47 -4.11
N ASN A 272 -31.01 -20.29 -3.78
CA ASN A 272 -29.59 -19.93 -3.91
C ASN A 272 -29.03 -20.00 -5.35
N ASN A 273 -29.84 -19.64 -6.36
CA ASN A 273 -29.43 -19.68 -7.77
C ASN A 273 -29.05 -18.30 -8.31
N LEU A 274 -28.26 -18.30 -9.39
CA LEU A 274 -28.15 -17.20 -10.35
C LEU A 274 -28.85 -17.62 -11.64
N LEU A 275 -29.87 -16.88 -12.06
CA LEU A 275 -30.62 -17.11 -13.29
C LEU A 275 -30.22 -16.06 -14.34
N LEU A 276 -30.19 -16.47 -15.61
CA LEU A 276 -29.85 -15.61 -16.75
C LEU A 276 -30.99 -15.68 -17.77
N PHE A 277 -31.57 -14.54 -18.13
CA PHE A 277 -32.61 -14.41 -19.15
C PHE A 277 -32.07 -13.59 -20.33
N ASN A 278 -32.24 -14.09 -21.56
CA ASN A 278 -31.81 -13.40 -22.77
C ASN A 278 -32.97 -12.53 -23.29
N LEU A 279 -32.81 -11.21 -23.22
CA LEU A 279 -33.86 -10.22 -23.51
C LEU A 279 -34.15 -10.04 -25.01
N LEU A 280 -33.37 -10.65 -25.90
CA LEU A 280 -33.58 -10.62 -27.36
C LEU A 280 -34.56 -11.69 -27.86
N LYS A 281 -35.16 -12.47 -26.97
CA LYS A 281 -36.06 -13.60 -27.32
C LYS A 281 -37.53 -13.42 -26.90
N ASP A 282 -37.87 -12.27 -26.29
CA ASP A 282 -39.20 -11.93 -25.76
C ASP A 282 -39.81 -10.68 -26.41
#